data_AF-A0A6L3AZS0-F1
#
_entry.id   AF-A0A6L3AZS0-F1
#
_cell.length_a   1.000
_cell.length_b   1.000
_cell.length_c   1.000
_cell.angle_alpha   90.00
_cell.angle_beta   90.00
_cell.angle_gamma   90.00
#
_symmetry.space_group_name_H-M   'P 1'
#
loop_
_entity.id
_entity.type
_entity.pdbx_description
1 polymer ?
#
loop_
_entity_poly.entity_id
_entity_poly.type
_entity_poly.pdbx_seq_one_letter_code
_entity_poly.pdbx_strand_id
1 'polypeptide(L)'
;MSVAMMPLPEWSPLPFDPAMAPAERCRCLVAAFPDALREVLATGTLEHRPRFGENGFEGLQESWSPPASLSARQVAMAQRVLRDLESSILAPAEPDHLLGRVLALLSHFPAKGLTPDVEQLVAMDWVEDLGEFPAWAIDDAARAWRRTRKWRPSIAEMRALCEEACAKERVLAQRLRRIVQTLRASNAGHGLAEIRRFP
;
A
#
# COMPACT_ATOMS: atom_id res chain seq x y z
N MET A 1 -32.17 -21.40 16.94
CA MET A 1 -31.58 -20.25 17.67
C MET A 1 -30.88 -19.37 16.64
N SER A 2 -31.45 -18.19 16.34
CA SER A 2 -30.84 -17.25 15.38
C SER A 2 -29.63 -16.58 16.00
N VAL A 3 -28.45 -16.79 15.42
CA VAL A 3 -27.26 -15.99 15.72
C VAL A 3 -27.55 -14.57 15.23
N ALA A 4 -27.77 -13.65 16.16
CA ALA A 4 -27.93 -12.24 15.83
C ALA A 4 -26.63 -11.74 15.16
N MET A 5 -26.66 -11.55 13.84
CA MET A 5 -25.62 -10.81 13.12
C MET A 5 -25.68 -9.38 13.61
N MET A 6 -24.82 -9.03 14.59
CA MET A 6 -24.65 -7.64 14.96
C MET A 6 -24.13 -6.87 13.75
N PRO A 7 -24.79 -5.75 13.38
CA PRO A 7 -24.37 -4.94 12.24
C PRO A 7 -22.96 -4.40 12.45
N LEU A 8 -22.19 -4.30 11.38
CA LEU A 8 -20.90 -3.63 11.40
C LEU A 8 -21.13 -2.14 11.72
N PRO A 9 -20.31 -1.52 12.59
CA PRO A 9 -20.47 -0.11 12.93
C PRO A 9 -20.44 0.79 11.69
N GLU A 10 -21.22 1.88 11.72
CA GLU A 10 -21.15 2.94 10.72
C GLU A 10 -19.74 3.55 10.71
N TRP A 11 -19.19 3.78 9.51
CA TRP A 11 -17.78 4.08 9.35
C TRP A 11 -17.59 5.44 8.69
N SER A 12 -16.80 6.30 9.34
CA SER A 12 -16.29 7.55 8.77
C SER A 12 -15.12 7.26 7.82
N PRO A 13 -14.88 8.09 6.80
CA PRO A 13 -13.72 7.93 5.92
C PRO A 13 -12.42 7.92 6.73
N LEU A 14 -11.43 7.16 6.25
CA LEU A 14 -10.13 7.05 6.92
C LEU A 14 -9.47 8.43 7.01
N PRO A 15 -8.99 8.85 8.21
CA PRO A 15 -8.31 10.13 8.34
C PRO A 15 -6.94 10.03 7.65
N PHE A 16 -6.78 10.78 6.57
CA PHE A 16 -5.55 10.78 5.79
C PHE A 16 -5.15 12.21 5.41
N ASP A 17 -3.96 12.60 5.85
CA ASP A 17 -3.29 13.82 5.41
C ASP A 17 -1.93 13.43 4.82
N PRO A 18 -1.74 13.58 3.49
CA PRO A 18 -0.48 13.22 2.85
C PRO A 18 0.69 14.11 3.30
N ALA A 19 0.45 15.29 3.87
CA ALA A 19 1.49 16.18 4.36
C ALA A 19 2.07 15.75 5.72
N MET A 20 1.40 14.85 6.44
CA MET A 20 1.92 14.29 7.70
C MET A 20 3.13 13.39 7.45
N ALA A 21 4.03 13.35 8.43
CA ALA A 21 5.14 12.40 8.42
C ALA A 21 4.60 10.95 8.33
N PRO A 22 5.25 10.05 7.57
CA PRO A 22 4.71 8.70 7.33
C PRO A 22 4.38 7.92 8.61
N ALA A 23 5.20 8.04 9.65
CA ALA A 23 4.97 7.35 10.92
C ALA A 23 3.70 7.85 11.63
N GLU A 24 3.44 9.14 11.56
CA GLU A 24 2.29 9.79 12.21
C GLU A 24 1.01 9.52 11.43
N ARG A 25 1.07 9.59 10.10
CA ARG A 25 -0.02 9.23 9.20
C ARG A 25 -0.47 7.78 9.40
N CYS A 26 0.47 6.85 9.45
CA CYS A 26 0.18 5.44 9.73
C CYS A 26 -0.43 5.25 11.14
N ARG A 27 0.07 5.98 12.15
CA ARG A 27 -0.51 5.95 13.50
C ARG A 27 -1.97 6.44 13.50
N CYS A 28 -2.27 7.54 12.82
CA CYS A 28 -3.62 8.07 12.67
C CYS A 28 -4.56 7.09 11.95
N LEU A 29 -4.09 6.46 10.87
CA LEU A 29 -4.84 5.44 10.15
C LEU A 29 -5.20 4.26 11.06
N VAL A 30 -4.20 3.68 11.74
CA VAL A 30 -4.42 2.55 12.66
C VAL A 30 -5.32 2.94 13.81
N ALA A 31 -5.21 4.16 14.34
CA ALA A 31 -6.07 4.65 15.42
C ALA A 31 -7.55 4.75 15.02
N ALA A 32 -7.85 4.96 13.73
CA ALA A 32 -9.22 5.02 13.20
C ALA A 32 -9.84 3.64 12.91
N PHE A 33 -9.07 2.55 13.04
CA PHE A 33 -9.60 1.21 12.82
C PHE A 33 -10.44 0.73 14.01
N PRO A 34 -11.41 -0.17 13.79
CA PRO A 34 -12.13 -0.83 14.88
C PRO A 34 -11.19 -1.52 15.87
N ASP A 35 -11.49 -1.44 17.18
CA ASP A 35 -10.64 -1.97 18.26
C ASP A 35 -10.23 -3.42 18.04
N ALA A 36 -11.19 -4.28 17.70
CA ALA A 36 -10.94 -5.69 17.44
C ALA A 36 -9.93 -5.93 16.30
N LEU A 37 -9.84 -5.01 15.34
CA LEU A 37 -8.85 -5.08 14.26
C LEU A 37 -7.50 -4.51 14.69
N ARG A 38 -7.49 -3.44 15.49
CA ARG A 38 -6.25 -2.90 16.09
C ARG A 38 -5.55 -3.95 16.94
N GLU A 39 -6.31 -4.68 17.76
CA GLU A 39 -5.81 -5.80 18.56
C GLU A 39 -5.21 -6.92 17.70
N VAL A 40 -5.87 -7.30 16.60
CA VAL A 40 -5.34 -8.31 15.67
C VAL A 40 -4.01 -7.86 15.05
N LEU A 41 -3.93 -6.60 14.61
CA LEU A 41 -2.70 -6.03 14.05
C LEU A 41 -1.57 -5.99 15.07
N ALA A 42 -1.89 -5.70 16.34
CA ALA A 42 -0.92 -5.64 17.44
C ALA A 42 -0.45 -7.02 17.92
N THR A 43 -1.32 -8.03 17.88
CA THR A 43 -1.02 -9.40 18.34
C THR A 43 -0.43 -10.30 17.27
N GLY A 44 -0.43 -9.87 16.00
CA GLY A 44 0.23 -10.61 14.93
C GLY A 44 1.74 -10.75 15.15
N THR A 45 2.30 -11.83 14.62
CA THR A 45 3.72 -12.16 14.80
C THR A 45 4.54 -11.55 13.66
N LEU A 46 5.61 -10.84 14.01
CA LEU A 46 6.59 -10.31 13.06
C LEU A 46 7.84 -11.19 13.09
N GLU A 47 8.17 -11.79 11.95
CA GLU A 47 9.42 -12.52 11.76
C GLU A 47 10.39 -11.71 10.90
N HIS A 48 11.66 -11.75 11.27
CA HIS A 48 12.75 -11.20 10.48
C HIS A 48 13.58 -12.34 9.90
N ARG A 49 13.73 -12.37 8.58
CA ARG A 49 14.58 -13.35 7.90
C ARG A 49 15.66 -12.62 7.08
N PRO A 50 16.93 -13.05 7.14
CA PRO A 50 17.95 -12.53 6.24
C PRO A 50 17.53 -12.72 4.78
N ARG A 51 17.61 -11.67 3.98
CA ARG A 51 17.42 -11.73 2.53
C ARG A 51 18.79 -11.80 1.86
N PHE A 52 18.97 -12.80 1.01
CA PHE A 52 20.14 -12.95 0.16
C PHE A 52 19.68 -12.90 -1.29
N GLY A 53 20.29 -12.02 -2.08
CA GLY A 53 20.12 -11.99 -3.53
C GLY A 53 21.44 -12.30 -4.24
N GLU A 54 21.48 -12.01 -5.53
CA GLU A 54 22.61 -12.37 -6.40
C GLU A 54 23.93 -11.73 -5.96
N ASN A 55 23.86 -10.57 -5.28
CA ASN A 55 25.02 -9.83 -4.78
C ASN A 55 25.31 -10.05 -3.28
N GLY A 56 24.74 -11.10 -2.67
CA GLY A 56 24.96 -11.43 -1.26
C GLY A 56 23.86 -10.93 -0.33
N PHE A 57 24.21 -10.48 0.88
CA PHE A 57 23.24 -10.04 1.89
C PHE A 57 22.61 -8.70 1.49
N GLU A 58 21.28 -8.69 1.35
CA GLU A 58 20.51 -7.53 0.90
C GLU A 58 19.65 -6.90 2.02
N GLY A 59 19.83 -7.36 3.26
CA GLY A 59 19.11 -6.85 4.43
C GLY A 59 18.18 -7.87 5.07
N LEU A 60 17.27 -7.36 5.90
CA LEU A 60 16.26 -8.17 6.58
C LEU A 60 14.93 -8.07 5.84
N GLN A 61 14.30 -9.22 5.59
CA GLN A 61 12.92 -9.32 5.15
C GLN A 61 12.02 -9.45 6.38
N GLU A 62 11.12 -8.48 6.55
CA GLU A 62 10.05 -8.57 7.55
C GLU A 62 8.86 -9.33 6.96
N SER A 63 8.39 -10.34 7.69
CA SER A 63 7.18 -11.08 7.36
C SER A 63 6.22 -11.04 8.55
N TRP A 64 5.07 -10.41 8.36
CA TRP A 64 4.03 -10.36 9.39
C TRP A 64 2.95 -11.41 9.10
N SER A 65 2.57 -12.15 10.14
CA SER A 65 1.51 -13.16 10.10
C SER A 65 0.42 -12.84 11.13
N PRO A 66 -0.87 -13.00 10.77
CA PRO A 66 -1.96 -12.79 11.71
C PRO A 66 -1.96 -13.85 12.83
N PRO A 67 -2.62 -13.59 13.96
CA PRO A 67 -2.87 -14.61 14.99
C PRO A 67 -3.57 -15.85 14.41
N ALA A 68 -3.28 -17.03 14.98
CA ALA A 68 -3.81 -18.30 14.49
C ALA A 68 -5.36 -18.38 14.56
N SER A 69 -5.97 -17.71 15.52
CA SER A 69 -7.42 -17.67 15.70
C SER A 69 -7.98 -16.30 15.31
N LEU A 70 -8.63 -16.22 14.15
CA LEU A 70 -9.37 -15.05 13.69
C LEU A 70 -10.85 -15.37 13.59
N SER A 71 -11.70 -14.49 14.13
CA SER A 71 -13.15 -14.59 13.94
C SER A 71 -13.57 -14.11 12.54
N ALA A 72 -14.70 -14.63 12.03
CA ALA A 72 -15.29 -14.15 10.78
C ALA A 72 -15.58 -12.64 10.81
N ARG A 73 -15.95 -12.10 11.97
CA ARG A 73 -16.19 -10.66 12.18
C ARG A 73 -14.91 -9.84 11.99
N GLN A 74 -13.78 -10.27 12.58
CA GLN A 74 -12.49 -9.59 12.41
C GLN A 74 -12.03 -9.62 10.95
N VAL A 75 -12.23 -10.74 10.26
CA VAL A 75 -11.91 -10.85 8.82
C VAL A 75 -12.77 -9.90 7.99
N ALA A 76 -14.09 -9.83 8.25
CA ALA A 76 -14.99 -8.92 7.56
C ALA A 76 -14.63 -7.44 7.80
N MET A 77 -14.23 -7.09 9.03
CA MET A 77 -13.71 -5.76 9.36
C MET A 77 -12.43 -5.45 8.58
N ALA A 78 -11.46 -6.37 8.57
CA ALA A 78 -10.22 -6.21 7.81
C ALA A 78 -10.47 -6.05 6.31
N GLN A 79 -11.43 -6.79 5.75
CA GLN A 79 -11.79 -6.69 4.34
C GLN A 79 -12.40 -5.33 3.99
N ARG A 80 -13.30 -4.81 4.84
CA ARG A 80 -13.85 -3.46 4.67
C ARG A 80 -12.73 -2.43 4.72
N VAL A 81 -11.82 -2.56 5.69
CA VAL A 81 -10.74 -1.61 5.87
C VAL A 81 -9.73 -1.62 4.75
N LEU A 82 -9.36 -2.81 4.30
CA LEU A 82 -8.49 -2.98 3.14
C LEU A 82 -9.08 -2.32 1.91
N ARG A 83 -10.38 -2.53 1.64
CA ARG A 83 -11.06 -1.96 0.48
C ARG A 83 -10.99 -0.44 0.50
N ASP A 84 -11.32 0.18 1.63
CA ASP A 84 -11.34 1.64 1.75
C ASP A 84 -9.92 2.20 1.62
N LEU A 85 -8.91 1.55 2.19
CA LEU A 85 -7.51 1.93 2.02
C LEU A 85 -7.05 1.84 0.55
N GLU A 86 -7.40 0.76 -0.15
CA GLU A 86 -7.03 0.52 -1.54
C GLU A 86 -7.77 1.44 -2.52
N SER A 87 -9.04 1.76 -2.27
CA SER A 87 -9.86 2.57 -3.18
C SER A 87 -9.72 4.08 -2.98
N SER A 88 -9.18 4.52 -1.84
CA SER A 88 -9.04 5.96 -1.54
C SER A 88 -7.58 6.41 -1.41
N ILE A 89 -6.81 5.78 -0.52
CA ILE A 89 -5.47 6.25 -0.16
C ILE A 89 -4.42 5.64 -1.07
N LEU A 90 -4.52 4.35 -1.38
CA LEU A 90 -3.56 3.63 -2.23
C LEU A 90 -4.04 3.48 -3.67
N ALA A 91 -5.13 4.16 -4.03
CA ALA A 91 -5.64 4.15 -5.40
C ALA A 91 -4.56 4.71 -6.35
N PRO A 92 -4.24 4.02 -7.45
CA PRO A 92 -3.37 4.53 -8.51
C PRO A 92 -3.75 5.94 -8.95
N ALA A 93 -2.75 6.75 -9.29
CA ALA A 93 -3.00 8.09 -9.85
C ALA A 93 -3.68 7.98 -11.22
N GLU A 94 -4.58 8.92 -11.50
CA GLU A 94 -5.11 9.09 -12.85
C GLU A 94 -3.99 9.49 -13.82
N PRO A 95 -3.92 8.90 -15.03
CA PRO A 95 -2.84 9.16 -15.98
C PRO A 95 -2.63 10.65 -16.30
N ASP A 96 -3.71 11.42 -16.42
CA ASP A 96 -3.65 12.86 -16.71
C ASP A 96 -3.02 13.66 -15.55
N HIS A 97 -3.33 13.30 -14.30
CA HIS A 97 -2.71 13.92 -13.13
C HIS A 97 -1.22 13.61 -13.08
N LEU A 98 -0.86 12.33 -13.31
CA LEU A 98 0.52 11.89 -13.32
C LEU A 98 1.32 12.58 -14.43
N LEU A 99 0.81 12.61 -15.66
CA LEU A 99 1.44 13.30 -16.79
C LEU A 99 1.68 14.78 -16.49
N GLY A 100 0.64 15.49 -16.07
CA GLY A 100 0.74 16.91 -15.70
C GLY A 100 1.74 17.13 -14.56
N ARG A 101 1.83 16.18 -13.62
CA ARG A 101 2.78 16.28 -12.52
C ARG A 101 4.22 16.08 -12.97
N VAL A 102 4.47 15.08 -13.80
CA VAL A 102 5.79 14.76 -14.37
C VAL A 102 6.29 15.91 -15.23
N LEU A 103 5.49 16.40 -16.17
CA LEU A 103 5.87 17.53 -17.04
C LEU A 103 6.23 18.78 -16.22
N ALA A 104 5.45 19.07 -15.18
CA ALA A 104 5.76 20.17 -14.27
C ALA A 104 7.04 19.96 -13.47
N LEU A 105 7.36 18.72 -13.07
CA LEU A 105 8.63 18.42 -12.40
C LEU A 105 9.81 18.60 -13.35
N LEU A 106 9.72 18.04 -14.56
CA LEU A 106 10.79 18.07 -15.56
C LEU A 106 11.07 19.48 -16.10
N SER A 107 10.07 20.36 -16.13
CA SER A 107 10.26 21.75 -16.57
C SER A 107 11.18 22.56 -15.64
N HIS A 108 11.31 22.17 -14.36
CA HIS A 108 12.31 22.73 -13.46
C HIS A 108 13.75 22.30 -13.80
N PHE A 109 13.91 21.26 -14.63
CA PHE A 109 15.19 20.66 -15.00
C PHE A 109 15.27 20.43 -16.52
N PRO A 110 15.28 21.51 -17.32
CA PRO A 110 15.19 21.42 -18.78
C PRO A 110 16.39 20.65 -19.34
N ALA A 111 16.10 19.70 -20.23
CA ALA A 111 17.14 19.01 -20.99
C ALA A 111 17.48 19.84 -22.24
N LYS A 112 18.76 19.92 -22.58
CA LYS A 112 19.19 20.65 -23.78
C LYS A 112 18.93 19.81 -25.02
N GLY A 113 18.26 20.39 -26.01
CA GLY A 113 18.14 19.80 -27.35
C GLY A 113 17.09 18.70 -27.49
N LEU A 114 16.17 18.52 -26.53
CA LEU A 114 15.00 17.67 -26.74
C LEU A 114 13.96 18.41 -27.57
N THR A 115 13.35 17.70 -28.52
CA THR A 115 12.15 18.18 -29.21
C THR A 115 10.92 17.94 -28.34
N PRO A 116 9.83 18.70 -28.52
CA PRO A 116 8.58 18.48 -27.78
C PRO A 116 8.05 17.04 -27.87
N ASP A 117 8.17 16.40 -29.05
CA ASP A 117 7.73 15.02 -29.26
C ASP A 117 8.53 14.03 -28.38
N VAL A 118 9.85 14.24 -28.24
CA VAL A 118 10.68 13.39 -27.38
C VAL A 118 10.40 13.64 -25.90
N GLU A 119 10.14 14.90 -25.51
CA GLU A 119 9.72 15.20 -24.13
C GLU A 119 8.40 14.52 -23.77
N GLN A 120 7.46 14.46 -24.71
CA GLN A 120 6.20 13.76 -24.53
C GLN A 120 6.39 12.25 -24.38
N LEU A 121 7.22 11.62 -25.22
CA LEU A 121 7.55 10.19 -25.09
C LEU A 121 8.17 9.88 -23.73
N VAL A 122 9.15 10.67 -23.30
CA VAL A 122 9.76 10.53 -21.97
C VAL A 122 8.71 10.67 -20.87
N ALA A 123 7.78 11.62 -20.99
CA ALA A 123 6.73 11.77 -19.98
C ALA A 123 5.78 10.57 -19.94
N MET A 124 5.56 9.88 -21.07
CA MET A 124 4.74 8.67 -21.12
C MET A 124 5.43 7.47 -20.47
N ASP A 125 6.75 7.31 -20.64
CA ASP A 125 7.52 6.29 -19.91
C ASP A 125 7.36 6.46 -18.39
N TRP A 126 7.37 7.72 -17.91
CA TRP A 126 7.13 8.04 -16.50
C TRP A 126 5.70 7.72 -16.06
N VAL A 127 4.71 7.90 -16.93
CA VAL A 127 3.32 7.53 -16.63
C VAL A 127 3.18 6.03 -16.46
N GLU A 128 3.86 5.24 -17.30
CA GLU A 128 3.87 3.78 -17.21
C GLU A 128 4.52 3.32 -15.89
N ASP A 129 5.73 3.77 -15.57
CA ASP A 129 6.47 3.28 -14.40
C ASP A 129 5.95 3.82 -13.06
N LEU A 130 5.33 5.00 -13.06
CA LEU A 130 4.78 5.61 -11.84
C LEU A 130 3.26 5.40 -11.69
N GLY A 131 2.61 4.80 -12.68
CA GLY A 131 1.16 4.59 -12.69
C GLY A 131 0.64 3.73 -11.54
N GLU A 132 1.48 2.89 -10.93
CA GLU A 132 1.12 2.07 -9.77
C GLU A 132 1.03 2.85 -8.44
N PHE A 133 1.49 4.10 -8.40
CA PHE A 133 1.56 4.91 -7.19
C PHE A 133 0.36 5.84 -7.06
N PRO A 134 -0.09 6.12 -5.81
CA PRO A 134 -1.15 7.08 -5.61
C PRO A 134 -0.67 8.51 -5.88
N ALA A 135 -1.60 9.35 -6.34
CA ALA A 135 -1.31 10.74 -6.74
C ALA A 135 -0.55 11.52 -5.66
N TRP A 136 -0.93 11.36 -4.38
CA TRP A 136 -0.29 12.04 -3.28
C TRP A 136 1.17 11.61 -3.05
N ALA A 137 1.53 10.35 -3.34
CA ALA A 137 2.89 9.86 -3.19
C ALA A 137 3.79 10.44 -4.28
N ILE A 138 3.27 10.53 -5.51
CA ILE A 138 3.95 11.20 -6.63
C ILE A 138 4.15 12.69 -6.33
N ASP A 139 3.13 13.36 -5.78
CA ASP A 139 3.21 14.77 -5.39
C ASP A 139 4.25 15.00 -4.29
N ASP A 140 4.31 14.10 -3.28
CA ASP A 140 5.28 14.16 -2.21
C ASP A 140 6.70 13.91 -2.72
N ALA A 141 6.90 12.88 -3.56
CA ALA A 141 8.18 12.57 -4.19
C ALA A 141 8.69 13.75 -5.04
N ALA A 142 7.84 14.32 -5.90
CA ALA A 142 8.18 15.49 -6.71
C ALA A 142 8.50 16.73 -5.86
N ARG A 143 7.80 16.92 -4.73
CA ARG A 143 8.09 17.99 -3.76
C ARG A 143 9.41 17.77 -3.05
N ALA A 144 9.67 16.56 -2.56
CA ALA A 144 10.89 16.19 -1.86
C ALA A 144 12.11 16.38 -2.77
N TRP A 145 12.02 15.95 -4.03
CA TRP A 145 13.08 16.13 -5.01
C TRP A 145 13.41 17.60 -5.24
N ARG A 146 12.40 18.43 -5.57
CA ARG A 146 12.60 19.87 -5.83
C ARG A 146 13.21 20.63 -4.65
N ARG A 147 12.98 20.17 -3.41
CA ARG A 147 13.51 20.79 -2.20
C ARG A 147 14.93 20.38 -1.85
N THR A 148 15.39 19.21 -2.32
CA THR A 148 16.64 18.60 -1.85
C THR A 148 17.67 18.39 -2.94
N ARG A 149 17.26 18.36 -4.21
CA ARG A 149 18.12 18.03 -5.35
C ARG A 149 18.20 19.18 -6.34
N LYS A 150 19.36 19.29 -6.99
CA LYS A 150 19.67 20.33 -7.98
C LYS A 150 19.57 19.86 -9.43
N TRP A 151 19.55 18.54 -9.64
CA TRP A 151 19.64 17.92 -10.95
C TRP A 151 18.34 17.23 -11.34
N ARG A 152 18.16 17.01 -12.64
CA ARG A 152 17.02 16.29 -13.19
C ARG A 152 16.95 14.89 -12.57
N PRO A 153 15.79 14.46 -12.03
CA PRO A 153 15.63 13.11 -11.53
C PRO A 153 15.67 12.10 -12.65
N SER A 154 16.21 10.91 -12.36
CA SER A 154 15.88 9.71 -13.13
C SER A 154 14.52 9.15 -12.71
N ILE A 155 13.90 8.37 -13.60
CA ILE A 155 12.64 7.68 -13.33
C ILE A 155 12.77 6.71 -12.15
N ALA A 156 13.90 6.00 -12.04
CA ALA A 156 14.20 5.07 -10.96
C ALA A 156 14.28 5.77 -9.59
N GLU A 157 14.92 6.95 -9.52
CA GLU A 157 14.97 7.75 -8.29
C GLU A 157 13.59 8.25 -7.87
N MET A 158 12.76 8.65 -8.84
CA MET A 158 11.38 9.06 -8.53
C MET A 158 10.55 7.89 -8.05
N ARG A 159 10.70 6.72 -8.68
CA ARG A 159 10.04 5.51 -8.27
C ARG A 159 10.41 5.12 -6.83
N ALA A 160 11.69 5.19 -6.48
CA ALA A 160 12.16 4.94 -5.13
C ALA A 160 11.56 5.91 -4.09
N LEU A 161 11.43 7.19 -4.43
CA LEU A 161 10.77 8.16 -3.56
C LEU A 161 9.27 7.89 -3.41
N CYS A 162 8.57 7.50 -4.47
CA CYS A 162 7.17 7.11 -4.39
C CYS A 162 6.97 5.86 -3.51
N GLU A 163 7.87 4.88 -3.62
CA GLU A 163 7.87 3.69 -2.75
C GLU A 163 8.05 4.07 -1.29
N GLU A 164 9.03 4.93 -0.99
CA GLU A 164 9.28 5.40 0.37
C GLU A 164 8.07 6.17 0.93
N ALA A 165 7.48 7.06 0.12
CA ALA A 165 6.35 7.89 0.52
C ALA A 165 5.14 7.07 1.00
N CYS A 166 4.84 5.95 0.34
CA CYS A 166 3.69 5.08 0.65
C CYS A 166 4.02 3.73 1.29
N ALA A 167 5.29 3.51 1.68
CA ALA A 167 5.74 2.23 2.23
C ALA A 167 4.91 1.76 3.43
N LYS A 168 4.60 2.68 4.37
CA LYS A 168 3.88 2.32 5.61
C LYS A 168 2.42 1.96 5.35
N GLU A 169 1.75 2.69 4.46
CA GLU A 169 0.38 2.40 4.04
C GLU A 169 0.32 1.07 3.29
N ARG A 170 1.28 0.81 2.39
CA ARG A 170 1.37 -0.48 1.65
C ARG A 170 1.64 -1.66 2.59
N VAL A 171 2.50 -1.49 3.60
CA VAL A 171 2.71 -2.52 4.64
C VAL A 171 1.41 -2.78 5.42
N LEU A 172 0.68 -1.74 5.79
CA LEU A 172 -0.60 -1.89 6.49
C LEU A 172 -1.63 -2.64 5.63
N ALA A 173 -1.77 -2.26 4.35
CA ALA A 173 -2.60 -2.98 3.39
C ALA A 173 -2.19 -4.45 3.24
N GLN A 174 -0.89 -4.74 3.19
CA GLN A 174 -0.38 -6.10 3.12
C GLN A 174 -0.76 -6.94 4.34
N ARG A 175 -0.66 -6.38 5.55
CA ARG A 175 -1.10 -7.06 6.79
C ARG A 175 -2.60 -7.35 6.76
N LEU A 176 -3.41 -6.38 6.33
CA LEU A 176 -4.86 -6.57 6.17
C LEU A 176 -5.19 -7.67 5.14
N ARG A 177 -4.48 -7.71 4.00
CA ARG A 177 -4.61 -8.79 3.00
C ARG A 177 -4.31 -10.17 3.60
N ARG A 178 -3.29 -10.29 4.46
CA ARG A 178 -2.97 -11.56 5.15
C ARG A 178 -4.11 -12.01 6.07
N ILE A 179 -4.73 -11.09 6.81
CA ILE A 179 -5.93 -11.39 7.62
C ILE A 179 -7.06 -11.93 6.72
N VAL A 180 -7.35 -11.24 5.61
CA VAL A 180 -8.42 -11.64 4.66
C VAL A 180 -8.14 -13.00 4.01
N GLN A 181 -6.89 -13.30 3.68
CA GLN A 181 -6.49 -14.58 3.07
C GLN A 181 -6.65 -15.76 4.04
N THR A 182 -6.60 -15.54 5.35
CA THR A 182 -6.69 -16.62 6.36
C THR A 182 -8.03 -17.35 6.29
N LEU A 183 -9.15 -16.63 6.07
CA LEU A 183 -10.47 -17.24 5.91
C LEU A 183 -10.58 -18.13 4.66
N ARG A 184 -9.89 -17.75 3.56
CA ARG A 184 -9.88 -18.54 2.32
C ARG A 184 -9.16 -19.87 2.52
N ALA A 185 -8.06 -19.86 3.27
CA ALA A 185 -7.33 -21.08 3.62
C ALA A 185 -8.13 -21.98 4.56
N SER A 186 -8.81 -21.42 5.57
CA SER A 186 -9.64 -22.19 6.50
C SER A 186 -10.86 -22.83 5.84
N ASN A 187 -11.52 -22.14 4.90
CA ASN A 187 -12.66 -22.69 4.14
C ASN A 187 -12.23 -23.78 3.14
N ALA A 188 -11.05 -23.63 2.51
CA ALA A 188 -10.49 -24.67 1.63
C ALA A 188 -10.09 -25.94 2.39
N GLY A 189 -9.60 -25.80 3.63
CA GLY A 189 -9.28 -26.92 4.52
C GLY A 189 -10.50 -27.69 5.01
N HIS A 190 -11.63 -27.01 5.28
CA HIS A 190 -12.89 -27.68 5.66
C HIS A 190 -13.51 -28.47 4.50
N GLY A 191 -13.46 -27.96 3.27
CA GLY A 191 -14.00 -28.66 2.09
C GLY A 191 -13.27 -29.97 1.75
N LEU A 192 -11.98 -30.07 2.05
CA LEU A 192 -11.21 -31.32 1.86
C LEU A 192 -11.40 -32.32 3.00
N ALA A 193 -11.76 -31.87 4.21
CA ALA A 193 -12.04 -32.73 5.35
C ALA A 193 -13.41 -33.44 5.25
N GLU A 194 -14.39 -32.83 4.59
CA GLU A 194 -15.70 -33.45 4.35
C GLU A 194 -15.67 -34.52 3.24
N ILE A 195 -14.78 -34.41 2.25
CA ILE A 195 -14.68 -35.39 1.15
C ILE A 195 -14.06 -36.73 1.60
N ARG A 196 -13.38 -36.78 2.76
CA ARG A 196 -12.75 -38.01 3.29
C ARG A 196 -13.61 -38.80 4.29
N ARG A 197 -14.89 -38.44 4.47
CA ARG A 197 -15.83 -39.20 5.31
C ARG A 197 -16.99 -39.77 4.50
N PHE A 198 -16.70 -40.73 3.62
CA PHE A 198 -17.69 -41.74 3.24
C PHE A 198 -17.01 -43.12 3.25
N PRO A 199 -17.64 -44.14 3.85
CA PRO A 199 -17.05 -45.47 4.07
C PRO A 199 -16.84 -46.27 2.79
#